data_AF-A0A7C7I882-F1
#
_entry.id   AF-A0A7C7I882-F1
#
_cell.length_a   1.000
_cell.length_b   1.000
_cell.length_c   1.000
_cell.angle_alpha   90.00
_cell.angle_beta   90.00
_cell.angle_gamma   90.00
#
_symmetry.space_group_name_H-M   'P 1'
#
loop_
_entity.id
_entity.type
_entity.pdbx_description
1 polymer ?
#
loop_
_entity_poly.entity_id
_entity_poly.type
_entity_poly.pdbx_seq_one_letter_code
_entity_poly.pdbx_strand_id
1 'polypeptide(L)'
;MLIASSNVSGKRLRKRVAAMKTSTSRILTTHTGSLPRSEVMQDLLRTQQDQLELDQKVFTAESEKAVAEVARHQVDIGIDVVNDGEQGRAQYATYVKERLTGFDGEQLIRSRPRLDDEDFPEFAVQQRPSSRNIPQPACTGPIAWSDWPAVQRDIDRLKTAADQAQAEEFFMTSASPGVIANFLPNDFY
;
A
#
# COMPACT_ATOMS: atom_id res chain seq x y z
N MET A 1 -47.95 23.98 -35.56
CA MET A 1 -47.28 22.94 -36.36
C MET A 1 -46.21 22.29 -35.49
N LEU A 2 -46.48 21.04 -35.12
CA LEU A 2 -45.66 19.95 -34.54
C LEU A 2 -44.45 20.23 -33.60
N ILE A 3 -44.65 19.86 -32.32
CA ILE A 3 -43.99 18.78 -31.54
C ILE A 3 -42.55 18.37 -31.93
N ALA A 4 -41.62 18.42 -30.97
CA ALA A 4 -40.76 17.28 -30.57
C ALA A 4 -39.96 17.59 -29.30
N SER A 5 -40.45 17.11 -28.15
CA SER A 5 -39.66 16.89 -26.94
C SER A 5 -38.77 15.66 -27.13
N SER A 6 -37.45 15.82 -27.08
CA SER A 6 -36.52 14.69 -27.05
C SER A 6 -36.12 14.38 -25.60
N ASN A 7 -36.89 13.48 -24.99
CA ASN A 7 -36.57 12.88 -23.72
C ASN A 7 -35.49 11.81 -23.96
N VAL A 8 -34.21 12.15 -23.76
CA VAL A 8 -33.11 11.17 -23.80
C VAL A 8 -33.16 10.35 -22.52
N SER A 9 -33.88 9.23 -22.58
CA SER A 9 -33.89 8.19 -21.54
C SER A 9 -32.51 7.52 -21.49
N GLY A 10 -31.62 8.09 -20.68
CA GLY A 10 -30.36 7.45 -20.31
C GLY A 10 -30.65 6.21 -19.47
N LYS A 11 -30.74 5.04 -20.11
CA LYS A 11 -30.74 3.76 -19.42
C LYS A 11 -29.41 3.59 -18.68
N ARG A 12 -29.39 3.96 -17.40
CA ARG A 12 -28.32 3.62 -16.47
C ARG A 12 -28.27 2.09 -16.39
N LEU A 13 -27.33 1.47 -17.12
CA LEU A 13 -26.98 0.06 -16.96
C LEU A 13 -26.47 -0.13 -15.54
N ARG A 14 -27.37 -0.41 -14.59
CA ARG A 14 -26.99 -0.96 -13.29
C ARG A 14 -26.45 -2.36 -13.56
N LYS A 15 -25.13 -2.51 -13.69
CA LYS A 15 -24.49 -3.83 -13.52
C LYS A 15 -25.08 -4.41 -12.24
N ARG A 16 -25.72 -5.58 -12.33
CA ARG A 16 -26.14 -6.32 -11.13
C ARG A 16 -24.88 -6.50 -10.29
N VAL A 17 -24.84 -5.85 -9.13
CA VAL A 17 -23.85 -6.16 -8.11
C VAL A 17 -24.06 -7.64 -7.80
N ALA A 18 -23.04 -8.47 -7.98
CA ALA A 18 -23.09 -9.86 -7.57
C ALA A 18 -23.57 -9.91 -6.11
N ALA A 19 -24.42 -10.87 -5.76
CA ALA A 19 -24.91 -10.99 -4.39
C ALA A 19 -23.70 -11.04 -3.44
N MET A 20 -23.71 -10.19 -2.41
CA MET A 20 -22.64 -10.12 -1.41
C MET A 20 -22.47 -11.50 -0.78
N LYS A 21 -21.24 -12.04 -0.81
CA LYS A 21 -20.94 -13.27 -0.09
C LYS A 21 -21.04 -12.99 1.41
N THR A 22 -21.82 -13.79 2.12
CA THR A 22 -21.97 -13.68 3.56
C THR A 22 -21.30 -14.89 4.20
N SER A 23 -20.30 -14.65 5.04
CA SER A 23 -19.51 -15.72 5.67
C SER A 23 -20.28 -16.43 6.78
N THR A 24 -21.39 -17.05 6.42
CA THR A 24 -22.36 -17.66 7.35
C THR A 24 -21.99 -19.10 7.72
N SER A 25 -21.15 -19.76 6.92
CA SER A 25 -20.73 -21.16 7.12
C SER A 25 -19.43 -21.30 7.94
N ARG A 26 -18.57 -20.28 7.96
CA ARG A 26 -17.31 -20.25 8.72
C ARG A 26 -16.79 -18.82 8.91
N ILE A 27 -15.72 -18.64 9.68
CA ILE A 27 -15.00 -17.37 9.80
C ILE A 27 -14.02 -17.26 8.61
N LEU A 28 -13.97 -16.09 7.94
CA LEU A 28 -12.92 -15.80 6.95
C LEU A 28 -11.67 -15.25 7.64
N THR A 29 -10.52 -15.61 7.09
CA THR A 29 -9.21 -15.25 7.59
C THR A 29 -8.48 -14.33 6.61
N THR A 30 -7.77 -13.36 7.18
CA THR A 30 -6.89 -12.44 6.46
C THR A 30 -5.88 -11.84 7.44
N HIS A 31 -5.03 -10.96 6.98
CA HIS A 31 -4.05 -10.23 7.80
C HIS A 31 -4.01 -8.74 7.40
N THR A 32 -3.09 -7.98 7.97
CA THR A 32 -3.13 -6.52 7.91
C THR A 32 -2.29 -5.90 6.79
N GLY A 33 -1.65 -6.69 5.92
CA GLY A 33 -0.83 -6.14 4.83
C GLY A 33 0.56 -6.76 4.73
N SER A 34 1.58 -6.10 5.25
CA SER A 34 2.97 -6.45 4.99
C SER A 34 3.35 -7.88 5.43
N LEU A 35 4.18 -8.55 4.63
CA LEU A 35 4.78 -9.85 4.91
C LEU A 35 6.32 -9.77 4.77
N PRO A 36 7.08 -10.73 5.33
CA PRO A 36 8.53 -10.78 5.15
C PRO A 36 8.93 -10.75 3.67
N ARG A 37 10.03 -10.05 3.37
CA ARG A 37 10.57 -9.91 2.00
C ARG A 37 11.89 -10.66 1.88
N SER A 38 12.20 -11.16 0.69
CA SER A 38 13.54 -11.71 0.39
C SER A 38 14.62 -10.64 0.55
N GLU A 39 15.87 -11.06 0.81
CA GLU A 39 17.01 -10.13 0.90
C GLU A 39 17.15 -9.30 -0.38
N VAL A 40 16.99 -9.93 -1.55
CA VAL A 40 17.02 -9.26 -2.86
C VAL A 40 15.99 -8.14 -2.95
N MET A 41 14.75 -8.39 -2.51
CA MET A 41 13.71 -7.36 -2.55
C MET A 41 13.99 -6.24 -1.54
N GLN A 42 14.54 -6.57 -0.37
CA GLN A 42 14.95 -5.57 0.62
C GLN A 42 16.04 -4.64 0.08
N ASP A 43 17.05 -5.17 -0.61
CA ASP A 43 18.13 -4.38 -1.21
C ASP A 43 17.63 -3.47 -2.33
N LEU A 44 16.72 -3.97 -3.17
CA LEU A 44 16.08 -3.20 -4.23
C LEU A 44 15.23 -2.04 -3.67
N LEU A 45 14.44 -2.30 -2.62
CA LEU A 45 13.65 -1.27 -1.95
C LEU A 45 14.53 -0.23 -1.26
N ARG A 46 15.63 -0.65 -0.64
CA ARG A 46 16.60 0.27 -0.05
C ARG A 46 17.25 1.16 -1.11
N THR A 47 17.66 0.58 -2.24
CA THR A 47 18.21 1.33 -3.38
C THR A 47 17.23 2.40 -3.87
N GLN A 48 15.93 2.06 -3.97
CA GLN A 48 14.87 3.02 -4.31
C GLN A 48 14.72 4.10 -3.22
N GLN A 49 14.72 3.73 -1.95
CA GLN A 49 14.56 4.66 -0.83
C GLN A 49 15.69 5.69 -0.75
N ASP A 50 16.92 5.23 -1.00
CA ASP A 50 18.14 6.03 -1.02
C ASP A 50 18.28 6.85 -2.33
N GLN A 51 17.27 6.79 -3.22
CA GLN A 51 17.22 7.49 -4.52
C GLN A 51 18.44 7.18 -5.41
N LEU A 52 18.98 5.97 -5.28
CA LEU A 52 20.07 5.49 -6.11
C LEU A 52 19.52 4.94 -7.45
N GLU A 53 20.41 4.84 -8.44
CA GLU A 53 20.08 4.23 -9.73
C GLU A 53 19.55 2.81 -9.54
N LEU A 54 18.30 2.60 -9.93
CA LEU A 54 17.58 1.34 -9.78
C LEU A 54 17.21 0.80 -11.16
N ASP A 55 17.64 -0.42 -11.46
CA ASP A 55 17.16 -1.12 -12.65
C ASP A 55 15.68 -1.48 -12.48
N GLN A 56 14.82 -0.69 -13.13
CA GLN A 56 13.37 -0.84 -13.06
C GLN A 56 12.88 -2.18 -13.61
N LYS A 57 13.62 -2.82 -14.53
CA LYS A 57 13.24 -4.13 -15.06
C LYS A 57 13.47 -5.21 -14.01
N VAL A 58 14.61 -5.15 -13.33
CA VAL A 58 14.94 -6.07 -12.22
C VAL A 58 13.95 -5.86 -11.07
N PHE A 59 13.69 -4.61 -10.68
CA PHE A 59 12.72 -4.28 -9.63
C PHE A 59 11.33 -4.84 -9.94
N THR A 60 10.87 -4.68 -11.18
CA THR A 60 9.56 -5.16 -11.61
C THR A 60 9.48 -6.68 -11.56
N ALA A 61 10.48 -7.38 -12.11
CA ALA A 61 10.52 -8.83 -12.14
C ALA A 61 10.57 -9.46 -10.74
N GLU A 62 11.41 -8.91 -9.85
CA GLU A 62 11.48 -9.41 -8.46
C GLU A 62 10.21 -9.07 -7.67
N SER A 63 9.59 -7.91 -7.91
CA SER A 63 8.30 -7.58 -7.30
C SER A 63 7.20 -8.57 -7.74
N GLU A 64 7.12 -8.89 -9.03
CA GLU A 64 6.15 -9.87 -9.57
C GLU A 64 6.34 -11.25 -8.95
N LYS A 65 7.58 -11.72 -8.90
CA LYS A 65 7.96 -12.99 -8.28
C LYS A 65 7.62 -13.02 -6.79
N ALA A 66 7.98 -11.98 -6.05
CA ALA A 66 7.71 -11.89 -4.61
C ALA A 66 6.21 -11.89 -4.31
N VAL A 67 5.41 -11.12 -5.08
CA VAL A 67 3.95 -11.10 -4.93
C VAL A 67 3.32 -12.45 -5.27
N ALA A 68 3.77 -13.12 -6.33
CA ALA A 68 3.29 -14.46 -6.67
C ALA A 68 3.61 -15.49 -5.58
N GLU A 69 4.80 -15.44 -5.01
CA GLU A 69 5.21 -16.35 -3.93
C GLU A 69 4.36 -16.16 -2.68
N VAL A 70 4.17 -14.92 -2.21
CA VAL A 70 3.36 -14.67 -1.01
C VAL A 70 1.88 -14.96 -1.23
N ALA A 71 1.33 -14.70 -2.41
CA ALA A 71 -0.05 -15.05 -2.73
C ALA A 71 -0.25 -16.57 -2.69
N ARG A 72 0.67 -17.34 -3.29
CA ARG A 72 0.63 -18.81 -3.23
C ARG A 72 0.73 -19.30 -1.79
N HIS A 73 1.69 -18.81 -1.00
CA HIS A 73 1.83 -19.24 0.39
C HIS A 73 0.59 -18.94 1.24
N GLN A 74 -0.04 -17.78 1.03
CA GLN A 74 -1.29 -17.43 1.72
C GLN A 74 -2.41 -18.44 1.40
N VAL A 75 -2.60 -18.78 0.12
CA VAL A 75 -3.59 -19.80 -0.28
C VAL A 75 -3.24 -21.18 0.30
N ASP A 76 -1.98 -21.60 0.21
CA ASP A 76 -1.51 -22.91 0.68
C ASP A 76 -1.76 -23.12 2.19
N ILE A 77 -1.69 -22.06 2.99
CA ILE A 77 -1.96 -22.10 4.44
C ILE A 77 -3.43 -21.81 4.79
N GLY A 78 -4.28 -21.53 3.80
CA GLY A 78 -5.73 -21.32 3.98
C GLY A 78 -6.16 -19.90 4.35
N ILE A 79 -5.39 -18.87 3.98
CA ILE A 79 -5.88 -17.47 4.04
C ILE A 79 -6.96 -17.26 2.97
N ASP A 80 -8.11 -16.71 3.38
CA ASP A 80 -9.28 -16.58 2.52
C ASP A 80 -9.25 -15.34 1.63
N VAL A 81 -8.80 -14.22 2.19
CA VAL A 81 -8.65 -12.95 1.48
C VAL A 81 -7.18 -12.56 1.51
N VAL A 82 -6.49 -12.74 0.39
CA VAL A 82 -5.04 -12.55 0.29
C VAL A 82 -4.66 -11.10 -0.01
N ASN A 83 -3.43 -10.70 0.23
CA ASN A 83 -2.87 -9.46 -0.33
C ASN A 83 -1.54 -9.69 -1.03
N ASP A 84 -0.96 -8.61 -1.55
CA ASP A 84 0.35 -8.57 -2.19
C ASP A 84 1.54 -8.62 -1.22
N GLY A 85 1.31 -8.84 0.08
CA GLY A 85 2.31 -8.78 1.14
C GLY A 85 3.06 -7.44 1.24
N GLU A 86 2.56 -6.38 0.59
CA GLU A 86 3.26 -5.11 0.35
C GLU A 86 4.69 -5.28 -0.21
N GLN A 87 4.94 -6.33 -1.00
CA GLN A 87 6.29 -6.72 -1.40
C GLN A 87 7.01 -5.62 -2.20
N GLY A 88 6.29 -4.86 -3.03
CA GLY A 88 6.84 -3.79 -3.86
C GLY A 88 6.96 -2.41 -3.19
N ARG A 89 6.76 -2.32 -1.86
CA ARG A 89 6.82 -1.05 -1.12
C ARG A 89 7.76 -1.18 0.08
N ALA A 90 8.55 -0.15 0.33
CA ALA A 90 9.50 -0.17 1.44
C ALA A 90 8.84 0.08 2.79
N GLN A 91 7.81 0.93 2.83
CA GLN A 91 7.14 1.33 4.06
C GLN A 91 5.68 1.72 3.79
N TYR A 92 4.75 1.28 4.66
CA TYR A 92 3.31 1.42 4.44
C TYR A 92 2.82 2.88 4.42
N ALA A 93 3.51 3.80 5.10
CA ALA A 93 3.14 5.21 5.18
C ALA A 93 3.85 6.08 4.15
N THR A 94 5.14 5.81 3.90
CA THR A 94 6.00 6.75 3.16
C THR A 94 6.15 6.42 1.68
N TYR A 95 5.56 5.30 1.22
CA TYR A 95 5.47 4.96 -0.20
C TYR A 95 4.71 6.00 -1.07
N VAL A 96 4.07 6.98 -0.41
CA VAL A 96 3.33 8.04 -1.08
C VAL A 96 4.24 9.00 -1.83
N LYS A 97 5.53 9.09 -1.47
CA LYS A 97 6.52 9.91 -2.21
C LYS A 97 6.76 9.37 -3.63
N GLU A 98 6.58 8.07 -3.83
CA GLU A 98 6.65 7.44 -5.16
C GLU A 98 5.37 7.63 -5.98
N ARG A 99 4.31 8.24 -5.42
CA ARG A 99 2.98 8.36 -6.05
C ARG A 99 2.42 9.77 -6.11
N LEU A 100 2.87 10.64 -5.21
CA LEU A 100 2.37 11.99 -5.03
C LEU A 100 3.52 13.01 -5.11
N THR A 101 3.22 14.19 -5.65
CA THR A 101 4.08 15.36 -5.55
C THR A 101 4.01 15.98 -4.16
N GLY A 102 4.92 16.90 -3.87
CA GLY A 102 4.88 17.71 -2.65
C GLY A 102 5.48 17.06 -1.41
N PHE A 103 5.90 15.79 -1.49
CA PHE A 103 6.62 15.09 -0.41
C PHE A 103 8.11 15.00 -0.73
N ASP A 104 8.91 15.84 -0.07
CA ASP A 104 10.35 15.94 -0.29
C ASP A 104 11.03 16.55 0.96
N GLY A 105 12.31 16.91 0.85
CA GLY A 105 13.06 17.66 1.83
C GLY A 105 13.97 16.78 2.70
N GLU A 106 14.60 17.43 3.68
CA GLU A 106 15.50 16.74 4.60
C GLU A 106 14.75 15.64 5.33
N GLN A 107 15.25 14.41 5.20
CA GLN A 107 14.73 13.33 6.00
C GLN A 107 15.19 13.57 7.44
N LEU A 108 14.26 13.99 8.30
CA LEU A 108 14.53 14.29 9.70
C LEU A 108 13.93 13.19 10.59
N ILE A 109 14.63 12.86 11.67
CA ILE A 109 14.08 12.03 12.74
C ILE A 109 13.16 12.92 13.58
N ARG A 110 11.89 12.99 13.18
CA ARG A 110 10.86 13.74 13.90
C ARG A 110 10.11 12.79 14.84
N SER A 111 10.75 12.41 15.96
CA SER A 111 10.13 11.57 16.98
C SER A 111 9.28 12.42 17.92
N ARG A 112 7.98 12.14 18.01
CA ARG A 112 7.11 12.68 19.06
C ARG A 112 7.19 11.77 20.29
N PRO A 113 7.32 12.30 21.52
CA PRO A 113 7.19 11.51 22.73
C PRO A 113 5.85 10.78 22.71
N ARG A 114 5.85 9.47 22.98
CA ARG A 114 4.59 8.75 23.21
C ARG A 114 4.18 8.96 24.65
N LEU A 115 2.90 9.21 24.88
CA LEU A 115 2.36 9.30 26.23
C LEU A 115 2.62 7.99 27.00
N ASP A 116 2.49 6.84 26.33
CA ASP A 116 2.85 5.54 26.91
C ASP A 116 4.33 5.43 27.32
N ASP A 117 5.26 6.11 26.63
CA ASP A 117 6.67 6.09 27.04
C ASP A 117 6.89 6.91 28.34
N GLU A 118 6.00 7.87 28.66
CA GLU A 118 5.97 8.59 29.94
C GLU A 118 5.34 7.75 31.06
N ASP A 119 4.24 7.04 30.74
CA ASP A 119 3.53 6.18 31.70
C ASP A 119 4.30 4.88 32.02
N PHE A 120 5.14 4.40 31.09
CA PHE A 120 5.87 3.12 31.16
C PHE A 120 7.36 3.25 30.79
N PRO A 121 8.15 4.03 31.55
CA PRO A 121 9.54 4.34 31.20
C PRO A 121 10.45 3.11 31.16
N GLU A 122 10.18 2.08 31.97
CA GLU A 122 10.93 0.82 31.98
C GLU A 122 10.79 0.03 30.66
N PHE A 123 9.62 0.13 30.01
CA PHE A 123 9.40 -0.45 28.69
C PHE A 123 10.04 0.41 27.59
N ALA A 124 10.04 1.74 27.74
CA ALA A 124 10.68 2.65 26.80
C ALA A 124 12.19 2.37 26.65
N VAL A 125 12.88 2.09 27.77
CA VAL A 125 14.33 1.80 27.79
C VAL A 125 14.68 0.49 27.06
N GLN A 126 13.79 -0.49 27.02
CA GLN A 126 14.04 -1.79 26.38
C GLN A 126 13.78 -1.79 24.87
N GLN A 127 13.33 -0.68 24.31
CA GLN A 127 12.97 -0.61 22.89
C GLN A 127 14.22 -0.62 22.01
N ARG A 128 14.24 -1.57 21.07
CA ARG A 128 15.22 -1.63 19.98
C ARG A 128 15.02 -0.44 19.02
N PRO A 129 16.01 -0.13 18.16
CA PRO A 129 15.84 0.81 17.08
C PRO A 129 14.57 0.46 16.30
N SER A 130 13.61 1.38 16.27
CA SER A 130 12.35 1.21 15.57
C SER A 130 12.29 2.13 14.36
N SER A 131 11.25 1.97 13.55
CA SER A 131 10.97 2.86 12.41
C SER A 131 10.92 4.36 12.78
N ARG A 132 10.83 4.70 14.08
CA ARG A 132 10.93 6.08 14.62
C ARG A 132 12.26 6.76 14.31
N ASN A 133 13.34 5.99 14.16
CA ASN A 133 14.67 6.52 13.85
C ASN A 133 14.97 6.53 12.36
N ILE A 134 14.00 6.13 11.52
CA ILE A 134 14.13 6.21 10.08
C ILE A 134 13.77 7.63 9.68
N PRO A 135 14.70 8.39 9.09
CA PRO A 135 14.42 9.71 8.54
C PRO A 135 13.20 9.69 7.60
N GLN A 136 12.29 10.66 7.70
CA GLN A 136 11.10 10.73 6.84
C GLN A 136 11.01 12.08 6.10
N PRO A 137 10.49 12.10 4.86
CA PRO A 137 10.24 13.34 4.14
C PRO A 137 9.13 14.16 4.81
N ALA A 138 8.98 15.41 4.40
CA ALA A 138 7.87 16.28 4.80
C ALA A 138 7.02 16.64 3.59
N CYS A 139 5.77 17.05 3.83
CA CYS A 139 4.99 17.75 2.82
C CYS A 139 5.52 19.18 2.71
N THR A 140 6.29 19.47 1.66
CA THR A 140 6.98 20.73 1.40
C THR A 140 6.37 21.53 0.24
N GLY A 141 5.36 20.97 -0.43
CA GLY A 141 4.72 21.60 -1.57
C GLY A 141 3.33 21.06 -1.87
N PRO A 142 2.70 21.53 -2.97
CA PRO A 142 1.35 21.12 -3.32
C PRO A 142 1.27 19.62 -3.66
N ILE A 143 0.27 18.96 -3.10
CA ILE A 143 0.01 17.53 -3.30
C ILE A 143 -0.83 17.31 -4.57
N ALA A 144 -0.29 16.52 -5.49
CA ALA A 144 -0.96 16.04 -6.69
C ALA A 144 -0.46 14.63 -7.04
N TRP A 145 -1.11 13.95 -7.98
CA TRP A 145 -0.64 12.66 -8.48
C TRP A 145 0.59 12.81 -9.37
N SER A 146 1.63 12.02 -9.12
CA SER A 146 2.85 12.00 -9.94
C SER A 146 2.87 10.87 -10.98
N ASP A 147 2.42 9.66 -10.62
CA ASP A 147 2.37 8.50 -11.52
C ASP A 147 1.10 7.65 -11.28
N TRP A 148 0.04 7.93 -12.05
CA TRP A 148 -1.18 7.13 -12.08
C TRP A 148 -0.94 5.67 -12.52
N PRO A 149 -0.22 5.42 -13.64
CA PRO A 149 0.15 4.07 -14.05
C PRO A 149 0.81 3.21 -12.97
N ALA A 150 1.56 3.76 -12.02
CA ALA A 150 2.18 2.99 -10.93
C ALA A 150 1.18 2.19 -10.09
N VAL A 151 0.02 2.80 -9.76
CA VAL A 151 -1.03 2.11 -9.00
C VAL A 151 -1.64 0.98 -9.84
N GLN A 152 -1.83 1.21 -11.14
CA GLN A 152 -2.36 0.19 -12.03
C GLN A 152 -1.41 -1.01 -12.16
N ARG A 153 -0.10 -0.77 -12.24
CA ARG A 153 0.92 -1.85 -12.26
C ARG A 153 0.85 -2.73 -11.02
N ASP A 154 0.68 -2.14 -9.83
CA ASP A 154 0.54 -2.93 -8.60
C ASP A 154 -0.76 -3.75 -8.59
N ILE A 155 -1.87 -3.16 -9.05
CA ILE A 155 -3.16 -3.85 -9.17
C ILE A 155 -3.05 -5.04 -10.13
N ASP A 156 -2.43 -4.86 -11.29
CA ASP A 156 -2.31 -5.90 -12.32
C ASP A 156 -1.38 -7.03 -11.85
N ARG A 157 -0.31 -6.68 -11.14
CA ARG A 157 0.59 -7.65 -10.49
C ARG A 157 -0.17 -8.52 -9.49
N LEU A 158 -0.92 -7.92 -8.55
CA LEU A 158 -1.67 -8.68 -7.56
C LEU A 158 -2.77 -9.53 -8.21
N LYS A 159 -3.50 -9.00 -9.19
CA LYS A 159 -4.51 -9.78 -9.93
C LYS A 159 -3.91 -11.02 -10.57
N THR A 160 -2.78 -10.85 -11.26
CA THR A 160 -2.08 -11.95 -11.92
C THR A 160 -1.62 -13.01 -10.91
N ALA A 161 -1.05 -12.58 -9.79
CA ALA A 161 -0.62 -13.49 -8.71
C ALA A 161 -1.81 -14.21 -8.05
N ALA A 162 -2.91 -13.50 -7.80
CA ALA A 162 -4.14 -14.06 -7.23
C ALA A 162 -4.78 -15.10 -8.17
N ASP A 163 -4.83 -14.80 -9.48
CA ASP A 163 -5.34 -15.74 -10.49
C ASP A 163 -4.47 -17.01 -10.56
N GLN A 164 -3.14 -16.86 -10.54
CA GLN A 164 -2.20 -17.98 -10.53
C GLN A 164 -2.28 -18.84 -9.26
N ALA A 165 -2.45 -18.20 -8.11
CA ALA A 165 -2.63 -18.88 -6.83
C ALA A 165 -4.06 -19.43 -6.63
N GLN A 166 -4.98 -19.14 -7.54
CA GLN A 166 -6.40 -19.48 -7.43
C GLN A 166 -7.05 -18.90 -6.16
N ALA A 167 -6.63 -17.70 -5.75
CA ALA A 167 -7.19 -17.01 -4.59
C ALA A 167 -8.64 -16.60 -4.86
N GLU A 168 -9.52 -16.85 -3.89
CA GLU A 168 -10.94 -16.54 -4.03
C GLU A 168 -11.20 -15.02 -3.97
N GLU A 169 -10.51 -14.33 -3.06
CA GLU A 169 -10.60 -12.88 -2.86
C GLU A 169 -9.23 -12.30 -2.52
N PHE A 170 -9.04 -11.01 -2.85
CA PHE A 170 -7.81 -10.29 -2.54
C PHE A 170 -8.07 -8.82 -2.23
N PHE A 171 -7.16 -8.20 -1.49
CA PHE A 171 -7.20 -6.78 -1.16
C PHE A 171 -5.82 -6.12 -1.29
N MET A 172 -5.81 -4.79 -1.27
CA MET A 172 -4.58 -4.00 -1.21
C MET A 172 -4.69 -2.99 -0.08
N THR A 173 -3.56 -2.67 0.55
CA THR A 173 -3.47 -1.63 1.56
C THR A 173 -3.13 -0.28 0.93
N SER A 174 -3.63 0.78 1.57
CA SER A 174 -3.31 2.17 1.25
C SER A 174 -3.18 2.95 2.54
N ALA A 175 -2.17 3.82 2.61
CA ALA A 175 -2.10 4.78 3.70
C ALA A 175 -3.32 5.71 3.64
N SER A 176 -3.97 5.93 4.77
CA SER A 176 -5.02 6.93 4.88
C SER A 176 -4.41 8.34 4.96
N PRO A 177 -5.15 9.40 4.59
CA PRO A 177 -4.68 10.77 4.77
C PRO A 177 -4.23 11.08 6.21
N GLY A 178 -4.90 10.50 7.22
CA GLY A 178 -4.52 10.66 8.62
C GLY A 178 -3.20 9.96 8.97
N VAL A 179 -2.94 8.78 8.41
CA VAL A 179 -1.63 8.12 8.54
C VAL A 179 -0.55 8.99 7.90
N ILE A 180 -0.77 9.46 6.68
CA ILE A 180 0.18 10.33 5.97
C ILE A 180 0.48 11.58 6.81
N ALA A 181 -0.54 12.30 7.28
CA ALA A 181 -0.36 13.50 8.10
C ALA A 181 0.32 13.23 9.46
N ASN A 182 0.17 12.02 10.01
CA ASN A 182 0.83 11.63 11.25
C ASN A 182 2.33 11.35 11.06
N PHE A 183 2.71 10.71 9.95
CA PHE A 183 4.09 10.28 9.70
C PHE A 183 4.92 11.26 8.86
N LEU A 184 4.27 12.00 7.96
CA LEU A 184 4.89 12.98 7.08
C LEU A 184 4.42 14.37 7.49
N PRO A 185 5.20 15.10 8.30
CA PRO A 185 4.80 16.41 8.77
C PRO A 185 4.58 17.39 7.63
N ASN A 186 3.71 18.36 7.89
CA ASN A 186 3.32 19.37 6.92
C ASN A 186 4.05 20.68 7.19
N ASP A 187 4.92 21.06 6.26
CA ASP A 187 5.70 22.29 6.30
C ASP A 187 5.21 23.29 5.22
N PHE A 188 4.09 23.01 4.54
CA PHE A 188 3.55 23.84 3.44
C PHE A 188 2.13 24.41 3.72
N TYR A 189 1.19 23.58 4.18
CA TYR A 189 -0.21 23.99 4.43
C TYR A 189 -0.45 24.52 5.85
#